data_AF-W1X2G8-F1
#
_entry.id   AF-W1X2G8-F1
#
_cell.length_a   1.000
_cell.length_b   1.000
_cell.length_c   1.000
_cell.angle_alpha   90.00
_cell.angle_beta   90.00
_cell.angle_gamma   90.00
#
_symmetry.space_group_name_H-M   'P 1'
#
loop_
_entity.id
_entity.type
_entity.pdbx_description
1 polymer ?
#
loop_
_entity_poly.entity_id
_entity_poly.type
_entity_poly.pdbx_seq_one_letter_code
_entity_poly.pdbx_strand_id
1 'polypeptide(L)' 'MNIPQLTALCLRYQGVLLDASEEVVHVAVVDAPSHELLDALHFATTKRIEITCWTRQQMEGHASRTQQTLPVA' A
#
# COMPACT_ATOMS: atom_id res chain seq x y z
N MET A 1 -7.34 -13.89 3.57
CA MET A 1 -6.51 -12.79 3.02
C MET A 1 -5.58 -12.29 4.12
N ASN A 2 -4.25 -12.40 3.98
CA ASN A 2 -3.30 -11.96 5.02
C ASN A 2 -2.96 -10.47 4.88
N ILE A 3 -3.97 -9.60 5.04
CA ILE A 3 -3.84 -8.13 5.02
C ILE A 3 -2.63 -7.63 5.84
N PRO A 4 -2.40 -8.06 7.11
CA PRO A 4 -1.28 -7.54 7.89
C PRO A 4 0.11 -7.88 7.29
N GLN A 5 0.24 -9.01 6.59
CA GLN A 5 1.50 -9.36 5.93
C GLN A 5 1.75 -8.47 4.70
N LEU A 6 0.71 -8.20 3.91
CA LEU A 6 0.79 -7.27 2.78
C LEU A 6 1.15 -5.87 3.24
N THR A 7 0.50 -5.37 4.29
CA THR A 7 0.79 -4.05 4.85
C THR A 7 2.23 -3.97 5.34
N ALA A 8 2.72 -4.99 6.04
CA ALA A 8 4.10 -5.04 6.51
C ALA A 8 5.12 -5.04 5.36
N LEU A 9 4.85 -5.79 4.28
CA LEU A 9 5.68 -5.79 3.08
C LEU A 9 5.69 -4.40 2.42
N CYS A 10 4.52 -3.81 2.19
CA CYS A 10 4.41 -2.46 1.63
C CYS A 10 5.26 -1.47 2.43
N LEU A 11 5.04 -1.40 3.76
CA LEU A 11 5.76 -0.48 4.64
C LEU A 11 7.28 -0.67 4.57
N ARG A 12 7.76 -1.91 4.50
CA ARG A 12 9.19 -2.23 4.43
C ARG A 12 9.86 -1.70 3.16
N TYR A 13 9.15 -1.73 2.04
CA TYR A 13 9.64 -1.25 0.74
C TYR A 13 9.18 0.17 0.41
N GLN A 14 8.82 0.97 1.43
CA GLN A 14 8.34 2.36 1.27
C GLN A 14 7.06 2.49 0.40
N GLY A 15 6.32 1.41 0.26
CA GLY A 15 4.98 1.39 -0.31
C GLY A 15 3.91 1.54 0.77
N VAL A 16 2.72 1.94 0.33
CA VAL A 16 1.52 2.04 1.15
C VAL A 16 0.47 1.17 0.51
N LEU A 17 -0.04 0.21 1.29
CA LEU A 17 -1.22 -0.55 0.90
C LEU A 17 -2.42 0.39 0.98
N LEU A 18 -3.02 0.71 -0.17
CA LEU A 18 -4.23 1.54 -0.22
C LEU A 18 -5.45 0.69 0.03
N ASP A 19 -5.54 -0.40 -0.72
CA ASP A 19 -6.64 -1.34 -0.66
C ASP A 19 -6.12 -2.73 -1.01
N ALA A 20 -6.64 -3.74 -0.35
CA ALA A 20 -6.30 -5.13 -0.63
C ALA A 20 -7.59 -5.94 -0.64
N SER A 21 -8.16 -6.02 -1.84
CA SER A 21 -9.41 -6.71 -2.13
C SER A 21 -9.17 -8.15 -2.60
N GLU A 22 -10.25 -8.91 -2.74
CA GLU A 22 -10.11 -10.32 -3.06
C GLU A 22 -9.61 -10.63 -4.49
N GLU A 23 -9.61 -9.64 -5.35
CA GLU A 23 -9.19 -9.77 -6.76
C GLU A 23 -8.03 -8.84 -7.12
N VAL A 24 -7.94 -7.68 -6.46
CA VAL A 24 -7.00 -6.61 -6.77
C VAL A 24 -6.38 -6.04 -5.49
N VAL A 25 -5.08 -5.75 -5.54
CA VAL A 25 -4.34 -5.06 -4.49
C VAL A 25 -3.81 -3.74 -5.03
N HIS A 26 -4.21 -2.64 -4.41
CA HIS A 26 -3.76 -1.29 -4.73
C HIS A 26 -2.62 -0.88 -3.81
N VAL A 27 -1.49 -0.53 -4.41
CA VAL A 27 -0.30 -0.09 -3.69
C VAL A 27 0.14 1.26 -4.21
N ALA A 28 0.30 2.22 -3.30
CA ALA A 28 0.91 3.50 -3.60
C ALA A 28 2.39 3.51 -3.25
N VAL A 29 3.22 4.11 -4.10
CA VAL A 29 4.65 4.31 -3.86
C VAL A 29 5.02 5.74 -4.19
N VAL A 30 5.93 6.33 -3.43
CA VAL A 30 6.50 7.63 -3.81
C VAL A 30 7.61 7.39 -4.81
N ASP A 31 7.55 8.10 -5.93
CA ASP A 31 8.52 8.02 -7.03
C ASP A 31 8.34 6.75 -7.90
N ALA A 32 8.82 5.59 -7.44
CA ALA A 32 8.82 4.35 -8.23
C ALA A 32 8.63 3.08 -7.37
N PRO A 33 7.90 2.07 -7.89
CA PRO A 33 7.80 0.78 -7.23
C PRO A 33 9.06 -0.06 -7.42
N SER A 34 9.49 -0.72 -6.35
CA SER A 34 10.54 -1.74 -6.45
C SER A 34 9.96 -3.04 -6.99
N HIS A 35 10.67 -3.69 -7.94
CA HIS A 35 10.30 -5.02 -8.43
C HIS A 35 10.25 -6.05 -7.30
N GLU A 36 11.09 -5.92 -6.26
CA GLU A 36 11.05 -6.81 -5.09
C GLU A 36 9.74 -6.69 -4.29
N LEU A 37 9.16 -5.48 -4.18
CA LEU A 37 7.86 -5.29 -3.54
C LEU A 37 6.76 -5.97 -4.34
N LEU A 38 6.79 -5.81 -5.67
CA LEU A 38 5.88 -6.49 -6.58
C LEU A 38 5.95 -8.01 -6.40
N ASP A 39 7.15 -8.56 -6.43
CA ASP A 39 7.37 -10.00 -6.29
C ASP A 39 6.88 -10.50 -4.92
N ALA A 40 7.21 -9.78 -3.84
CA ALA A 40 6.76 -10.12 -2.49
C ALA A 40 5.24 -10.04 -2.33
N LEU A 41 4.58 -9.05 -2.93
CA LEU A 41 3.13 -8.94 -2.95
C LEU A 41 2.51 -10.06 -3.77
N HIS A 42 3.06 -10.35 -4.95
CA HIS A 42 2.55 -11.40 -5.85
C HIS A 42 2.75 -12.80 -5.24
N PHE A 43 3.80 -12.96 -4.45
CA PHE A 43 4.08 -14.16 -3.67
C PHE A 43 3.14 -14.29 -2.47
N ALA A 44 2.93 -13.21 -1.72
CA ALA A 44 1.99 -13.19 -0.60
C ALA A 44 0.53 -13.32 -1.06
N THR A 45 0.22 -12.87 -2.26
CA THR A 45 -1.12 -12.92 -2.86
C THR A 45 -1.07 -13.08 -4.37
N THR A 46 -1.75 -14.08 -4.92
CA THR A 46 -1.84 -14.35 -6.36
C THR A 46 -2.85 -13.44 -7.08
N LYS A 47 -2.94 -12.17 -6.67
CA LYS A 47 -3.96 -11.21 -7.12
C LYS A 47 -3.37 -10.16 -8.03
N ARG A 48 -4.22 -9.45 -8.76
CA ARG A 48 -3.78 -8.36 -9.63
C ARG A 48 -3.23 -7.22 -8.76
N ILE A 49 -2.01 -6.79 -9.01
CA ILE A 49 -1.38 -5.70 -8.26
C ILE A 49 -1.44 -4.43 -9.11
N GLU A 50 -2.14 -3.42 -8.61
CA GLU A 50 -2.23 -2.09 -9.21
C GLU A 50 -1.28 -1.17 -8.44
N ILE A 51 -0.22 -0.71 -9.11
CA ILE A 51 0.69 0.26 -8.51
C ILE A 51 0.30 1.66 -8.97
N THR A 52 0.16 2.54 -7.99
CA THR A 52 -0.02 3.97 -8.21
C THR A 52 1.21 4.73 -7.73
N CYS A 53 1.85 5.48 -8.63
CA CYS A 53 2.90 6.40 -8.23
C CYS A 53 2.26 7.66 -7.63
N TRP A 54 2.55 7.92 -6.36
CA TRP A 54 2.10 9.10 -5.65
C TRP A 54 3.21 10.13 -5.54
N THR A 55 2.81 11.38 -5.62
CA THR A 55 3.68 12.47 -5.18
C THR A 55 3.71 12.47 -3.67
N ARG A 56 4.76 13.05 -3.09
CA ARG A 56 4.88 13.25 -1.65
C ARG A 56 3.62 13.92 -1.06
N GLN A 57 3.07 14.87 -1.81
CA GLN A 57 1.83 15.57 -1.46
C GLN A 57 0.59 14.65 -1.40
N GLN A 58 0.46 13.69 -2.33
CA GLN A 58 -0.63 12.70 -2.27
C GLN A 58 -0.48 11.76 -1.07
N MET A 59 0.75 11.33 -0.79
CA MET A 59 1.04 10.47 0.35
C MET A 59 0.75 11.18 1.68
N GLU A 60 1.15 12.45 1.81
CA GLU A 60 0.85 13.29 2.98
C GLU A 60 -0.66 13.54 3.12
N GLY A 61 -1.36 13.81 2.01
CA GLY A 61 -2.82 13.93 1.99
C GLY A 61 -3.53 12.66 2.47
N HIS A 62 -3.05 11.48 2.05
CA HIS A 62 -3.59 10.20 2.51
C HIS A 62 -3.27 9.92 3.98
N ALA A 63 -2.03 10.15 4.42
CA ALA A 63 -1.61 9.98 5.81
C ALA A 63 -2.39 10.91 6.76
N SER A 64 -2.68 12.13 6.33
CA SER A 64 -3.54 13.06 7.07
C SER A 64 -4.97 12.54 7.15
N ARG A 65 -5.50 11.97 6.05
CA ARG A 65 -6.87 11.46 5.98
C ARG A 65 -7.08 10.20 6.83
N THR A 66 -6.10 9.30 6.89
CA THR A 66 -6.15 8.12 7.77
C THR A 66 -5.95 8.47 9.25
N GLN A 67 -5.21 9.54 9.56
CA GLN A 67 -5.11 10.06 10.94
C GLN A 67 -6.36 10.79 11.42
N GLN A 68 -7.16 11.40 10.53
CA GLN A 68 -8.39 12.09 10.92
C GLN A 68 -9.56 11.16 11.32
N THR A 69 -9.41 9.85 11.21
CA THR A 69 -10.42 8.86 11.65
C THR A 69 -10.29 8.39 13.10
N LEU A 70 -9.39 8.97 13.91
CA LEU A 70 -9.36 8.74 15.35
C LEU A 70 -10.02 9.93 16.06
N PRO A 71 -11.27 9.81 16.56
CA PRO A 71 -11.72 10.74 17.59
C PRO A 71 -10.88 10.45 18.84
N VAL A 72 -10.02 11.40 19.18
CA VAL A 72 -9.49 11.50 20.54
C VAL A 72 -10.69 11.74 21.46
N ALA A 73 -10.99 10.77 22.31
CA ALA A 73 -11.91 10.89 23.44
C ALA A 73 -11.16 10.48 24.71
#